data_AF-A0A9D5NH87-F1
#
_entry.id   AF-A0A9D5NH87-F1
#
_cell.length_a   1.000
_cell.length_b   1.000
_cell.length_c   1.000
_cell.angle_alpha   90.00
_cell.angle_beta   90.00
_cell.angle_gamma   90.00
#
_symmetry.space_group_name_H-M   'P 1'
#
loop_
_entity.id
_entity.type
_entity.pdbx_description
1 polymer ?
#
loop_
_entity_poly.entity_id
_entity_poly.type
_entity_poly.pdbx_seq_one_letter_code
_entity_poly.pdbx_strand_id
1 'polypeptide(L)'
;MQGASNYAQAQADLIKKQQQYLLDEAKKSEENRLKALESSNQQAINQLNQNKVTVNENADSLNRQEYLYKMLNQEALNQNLSRYRIGTSGARETSLNDLYAQYGENVNKINTDRNQGLRDIDNQISDTNLAYETNKNTALSEEALKRLQLQQSIDAQALDRYNNAYNWFVQEEARKQALKEYEAAQAQIEREYQLQKEQLAFQREYQQQQLAYEKLKWQQEYELSKKQAESYSYDLIDSIQNNQQKTQNTSNFSNASALQSKLSKSKPTQYGSTNSAYTMKYNAWKENAKLSLQDALKSGQITESDVKTIYKNLGL
;
A
#
# COMPACT_ATOMS: atom_id res chain seq x y z
N MET A 1 15.76 8.94 3.32
CA MET A 1 15.34 7.98 2.27
C MET A 1 15.43 6.51 2.72
N GLN A 2 16.53 6.04 3.34
CA GLN A 2 16.64 4.65 3.82
C GLN A 2 15.51 4.22 4.79
N GLY A 3 15.06 5.10 5.70
CA GLY A 3 13.95 4.79 6.62
C GLY A 3 12.62 4.51 5.92
N ALA A 4 12.31 5.24 4.85
CA ALA A 4 11.08 5.05 4.07
C ALA A 4 11.06 3.69 3.35
N SER A 5 12.19 3.31 2.74
CA SER A 5 12.33 2.02 2.07
C SER A 5 12.22 0.86 3.07
N ASN A 6 12.84 0.97 4.25
CA ASN A 6 12.79 -0.08 5.26
C ASN A 6 11.37 -0.26 5.82
N TYR A 7 10.66 0.83 6.08
CA TYR A 7 9.26 0.78 6.52
C TYR A 7 8.34 0.15 5.47
N ALA A 8 8.47 0.57 4.21
CA ALA A 8 7.71 0.03 3.09
C ALA A 8 7.97 -1.47 2.88
N GLN A 9 9.24 -1.89 2.97
CA GLN A 9 9.63 -3.30 2.87
C GLN A 9 8.98 -4.14 3.97
N ALA A 10 9.01 -3.68 5.22
CA ALA A 10 8.38 -4.39 6.33
C ALA A 10 6.86 -4.56 6.15
N GLN A 11 6.18 -3.58 5.53
CA GLN A 11 4.75 -3.69 5.20
C GLN A 11 4.48 -4.69 4.08
N ALA A 12 5.34 -4.72 3.05
CA ALA A 12 5.25 -5.70 1.96
C ALA A 12 5.47 -7.14 2.47
N ASP A 13 6.51 -7.34 3.28
CA ASP A 13 6.85 -8.63 3.87
C ASP A 13 5.74 -9.15 4.80
N LEU A 14 5.04 -8.25 5.49
CA LEU A 14 3.88 -8.61 6.30
C LEU A 14 2.76 -9.21 5.46
N ILE A 15 2.45 -8.64 4.28
CA ILE A 15 1.45 -9.20 3.36
C ILE A 15 1.86 -10.60 2.92
N LYS A 16 3.11 -10.78 2.48
CA LYS A 16 3.63 -12.09 2.08
C LYS A 16 3.49 -13.11 3.20
N LYS A 17 3.87 -12.74 4.43
CA LYS A 17 3.75 -13.61 5.61
C LYS A 17 2.29 -13.93 5.95
N GLN A 18 1.40 -12.95 5.87
CA GLN A 18 -0.03 -13.14 6.14
C GLN A 18 -0.71 -14.02 5.10
N GLN A 19 -0.21 -14.05 3.87
CA GLN A 19 -0.80 -14.83 2.77
C GLN A 19 -0.10 -16.17 2.52
N GLN A 20 1.01 -16.44 3.23
CA GLN A 20 1.76 -17.70 3.13
C GLN A 20 0.87 -18.94 3.34
N TYR A 21 -0.14 -18.85 4.21
CA TYR A 21 -1.06 -19.97 4.46
C TYR A 21 -1.79 -20.44 3.18
N LEU A 22 -2.04 -19.54 2.22
CA LEU A 22 -2.70 -19.90 0.95
C LEU A 22 -1.78 -20.80 0.10
N LEU A 23 -0.48 -20.53 0.10
CA LEU A 23 0.51 -21.34 -0.59
C LEU A 23 0.66 -22.71 0.09
N ASP A 24 0.64 -22.72 1.43
CA ASP A 24 0.72 -23.95 2.21
C ASP A 24 -0.53 -24.83 2.00
N GLU A 25 -1.72 -24.22 1.92
CA GLU A 25 -2.97 -24.92 1.61
C GLU A 25 -2.97 -25.50 0.19
N ALA A 26 -2.48 -24.74 -0.79
CA ALA A 26 -2.31 -25.24 -2.16
C ALA A 26 -1.36 -26.44 -2.22
N LYS A 27 -0.24 -26.40 -1.48
CA LYS A 27 0.69 -27.53 -1.37
C LYS A 27 0.05 -28.74 -0.70
N LYS A 28 -0.73 -28.55 0.36
CA LYS A 28 -1.46 -29.64 1.03
C LYS A 28 -2.52 -30.27 0.11
N SER A 29 -3.21 -29.46 -0.70
CA SER A 29 -4.16 -29.94 -1.71
C SER A 29 -3.47 -30.82 -2.77
N GLU A 30 -2.31 -30.39 -3.28
CA GLU A 30 -1.46 -31.18 -4.17
C GLU A 30 -1.08 -32.52 -3.55
N GLU A 31 -0.55 -32.53 -2.32
CA GLU A 31 -0.15 -33.76 -1.62
C GLU A 31 -1.34 -34.74 -1.46
N ASN A 32 -2.52 -34.24 -1.12
CA ASN A 32 -3.72 -35.06 -1.00
C ASN A 32 -4.15 -35.65 -2.35
N ARG A 33 -4.11 -34.86 -3.42
CA ARG A 33 -4.43 -35.32 -4.77
C ARG A 33 -3.47 -36.41 -5.24
N LEU A 34 -2.17 -36.25 -4.98
CA LEU A 34 -1.16 -37.25 -5.33
C LEU A 34 -1.34 -38.55 -4.55
N LYS A 35 -1.62 -38.48 -3.24
CA LYS A 35 -1.92 -39.66 -2.42
C LYS A 35 -3.16 -40.39 -2.89
N ALA A 36 -4.19 -39.67 -3.32
CA ALA A 36 -5.41 -40.26 -3.86
C ALA A 36 -5.15 -41.01 -5.17
N LEU A 37 -4.36 -40.42 -6.08
CA LEU A 37 -3.94 -41.06 -7.33
C LEU A 37 -3.13 -42.34 -7.06
N GLU A 38 -2.16 -42.28 -6.14
CA GLU A 38 -1.33 -43.44 -5.78
C GLU A 38 -2.17 -44.57 -5.16
N SER A 39 -3.05 -44.24 -4.22
CA SER A 39 -3.95 -45.22 -3.60
C SER A 39 -4.87 -45.89 -4.62
N SER A 40 -5.42 -45.11 -5.55
CA SER A 40 -6.28 -45.63 -6.63
C SER A 40 -5.50 -46.56 -7.57
N ASN A 41 -4.28 -46.18 -7.97
CA ASN A 41 -3.42 -47.03 -8.79
C ASN A 41 -3.09 -48.35 -8.08
N GLN A 42 -2.70 -48.30 -6.80
CA GLN A 42 -2.38 -49.49 -6.03
C GLN A 42 -3.57 -50.45 -5.91
N GLN A 43 -4.79 -49.92 -5.70
CA GLN A 43 -6.01 -50.72 -5.66
C GLN A 43 -6.28 -51.42 -7.00
N ALA A 44 -6.15 -50.70 -8.12
CA ALA A 44 -6.32 -51.26 -9.45
C ALA A 44 -5.30 -52.37 -9.74
N ILE A 45 -4.02 -52.13 -9.44
CA ILE A 45 -2.95 -53.11 -9.61
C ILE A 45 -3.18 -54.35 -8.74
N ASN A 46 -3.64 -54.18 -7.50
CA ASN A 46 -3.97 -55.31 -6.62
C ASN A 46 -5.11 -56.17 -7.19
N GLN A 47 -6.15 -55.56 -7.77
CA GLN A 47 -7.24 -56.29 -8.43
C GLN A 47 -6.74 -57.04 -9.67
N LEU A 48 -5.89 -56.42 -10.50
CA LEU A 48 -5.29 -57.07 -11.66
C LEU A 48 -4.42 -58.27 -11.25
N ASN A 49 -3.65 -58.14 -10.17
CA ASN A 49 -2.87 -59.27 -9.64
C ASN A 49 -3.75 -60.39 -9.08
N GLN A 50 -4.89 -60.07 -8.46
CA GLN A 50 -5.88 -61.09 -8.07
C GLN A 50 -6.45 -61.80 -9.31
N ASN A 51 -6.72 -61.08 -10.40
CA ASN A 51 -7.17 -61.68 -11.65
C ASN A 51 -6.14 -62.66 -12.23
N LYS A 52 -4.83 -62.41 -12.09
CA LYS A 52 -3.79 -63.37 -12.48
C LYS A 52 -3.90 -64.68 -11.71
N VAL A 53 -4.16 -64.60 -10.41
CA VAL A 53 -4.36 -65.78 -9.57
C VAL A 53 -5.57 -66.57 -10.09
N THR A 54 -6.70 -65.90 -10.30
CA THR A 54 -7.92 -66.52 -10.84
C THR A 54 -7.69 -67.19 -12.19
N VAL A 55 -6.95 -66.57 -13.12
CA VAL A 55 -6.62 -67.16 -14.43
C VAL A 55 -5.80 -68.45 -14.27
N ASN A 56 -4.81 -68.45 -13.38
CA ASN A 56 -4.00 -69.64 -13.11
C ASN A 56 -4.84 -70.76 -12.46
N GLU A 57 -5.63 -70.43 -11.43
CA GLU A 57 -6.47 -71.41 -10.73
C GLU A 57 -7.51 -72.05 -11.65
N ASN A 58 -8.11 -71.25 -12.54
CA ASN A 58 -9.05 -71.75 -13.53
C ASN A 58 -8.37 -72.70 -14.53
N ALA A 59 -7.20 -72.34 -15.03
CA ALA A 59 -6.44 -73.20 -15.94
C ALA A 59 -6.02 -74.52 -15.27
N ASP A 60 -5.57 -74.48 -14.02
CA ASP A 60 -5.23 -75.67 -13.24
C ASP A 60 -6.45 -76.57 -12.99
N SER A 61 -7.61 -75.97 -12.73
CA SER A 61 -8.88 -76.70 -12.57
C SER A 61 -9.28 -77.41 -13.87
N LEU A 62 -9.23 -76.72 -15.01
CA LEU A 62 -9.53 -77.30 -16.32
C LEU A 62 -8.54 -78.41 -16.68
N ASN A 63 -7.24 -78.22 -16.42
CA ASN A 63 -6.24 -79.26 -16.64
C ASN A 63 -6.51 -80.51 -15.79
N ARG A 64 -6.93 -80.35 -14.53
CA ARG A 64 -7.33 -81.50 -13.68
C ARG A 64 -8.57 -82.20 -14.23
N GLN A 65 -9.57 -81.46 -14.68
CA GLN A 65 -10.76 -82.04 -15.30
C GLN A 65 -10.42 -82.84 -16.55
N GLU A 66 -9.58 -82.31 -17.43
CA GLU A 66 -9.16 -83.03 -18.65
C GLU A 66 -8.34 -84.27 -18.35
N TYR A 67 -7.48 -84.23 -17.32
CA TYR A 67 -6.78 -85.41 -16.87
C TYR A 67 -7.75 -86.50 -16.36
N LEU A 68 -8.78 -86.12 -15.60
CA LEU A 68 -9.81 -87.05 -15.14
C LEU A 68 -10.62 -87.63 -16.31
N TYR A 69 -11.03 -86.80 -17.28
CA TYR A 69 -11.73 -87.26 -18.48
C TYR A 69 -10.91 -88.28 -19.27
N LYS A 70 -9.63 -87.99 -19.46
CA LYS A 70 -8.68 -88.94 -20.07
C LYS A 70 -8.66 -90.27 -19.32
N MET A 71 -8.51 -90.26 -17.99
CA MET A 71 -8.44 -91.50 -17.20
C MET A 71 -9.74 -92.32 -17.28
N LEU A 72 -10.90 -91.66 -17.14
CA LEU A 72 -12.20 -92.33 -17.20
C LEU A 72 -12.45 -92.94 -18.59
N ASN A 73 -12.14 -92.21 -19.66
CA ASN A 73 -12.26 -92.72 -21.02
C ASN A 73 -11.30 -93.87 -21.30
N GLN A 74 -10.07 -93.81 -20.77
CA GLN A 74 -9.11 -94.91 -20.89
C GLN A 74 -9.60 -96.18 -20.16
N GLU A 75 -10.17 -96.03 -18.96
CA GLU A 75 -10.77 -97.14 -18.23
C GLU A 75 -11.95 -97.75 -18.99
N ALA A 76 -12.89 -96.93 -19.46
CA ALA A 76 -14.03 -97.36 -20.25
C ALA A 76 -13.60 -98.10 -21.53
N LEU A 77 -12.58 -97.60 -22.22
CA LEU A 77 -12.02 -98.23 -23.42
C LEU A 77 -11.45 -99.62 -23.10
N ASN A 78 -10.67 -99.73 -22.02
CA ASN A 78 -10.12 -101.01 -21.57
C ASN A 78 -11.21 -102.02 -21.16
N GLN A 79 -12.26 -101.57 -20.46
CA GLN A 79 -13.39 -102.42 -20.08
C GLN A 79 -14.16 -102.94 -21.31
N ASN A 80 -14.43 -102.07 -22.30
CA ASN A 80 -15.13 -102.44 -23.52
C ASN A 80 -14.32 -103.48 -24.32
N LEU A 81 -13.03 -103.23 -24.55
CA LEU A 81 -12.16 -104.17 -25.27
C LEU A 81 -12.08 -105.53 -24.57
N SER A 82 -12.00 -105.54 -23.23
CA SER A 82 -12.01 -106.79 -22.45
C SER A 82 -13.33 -107.56 -22.56
N ARG A 83 -14.48 -106.87 -22.62
CA ARG A 83 -15.80 -107.52 -22.75
C ARG A 83 -16.01 -108.18 -24.10
N TYR A 84 -15.49 -107.57 -25.17
CA TYR A 84 -15.67 -108.10 -26.52
C TYR A 84 -14.65 -109.19 -26.91
N ARG A 85 -13.74 -109.60 -26.01
CA ARG A 85 -12.66 -110.59 -26.26
C ARG A 85 -11.87 -110.32 -27.55
N ILE A 86 -11.83 -109.06 -28.01
CA ILE A 86 -11.19 -108.73 -29.27
C ILE A 86 -9.68 -108.75 -29.03
N GLY A 87 -8.99 -109.76 -29.55
CA GLY A 87 -7.52 -109.78 -29.63
C GLY A 87 -7.06 -108.66 -30.55
N THR A 88 -6.87 -107.46 -30.00
CA THR A 88 -6.66 -106.24 -30.78
C THR A 88 -5.51 -105.43 -30.21
N SER A 89 -4.30 -105.66 -30.70
CA SER A 89 -3.23 -104.67 -30.54
C SER A 89 -3.59 -103.40 -31.34
N GLY A 90 -3.95 -103.55 -32.63
CA GLY A 90 -4.16 -102.41 -33.53
C GLY A 90 -5.36 -101.51 -33.22
N ALA A 91 -6.57 -102.05 -33.01
CA ALA A 91 -7.76 -101.21 -32.74
C ALA A 91 -7.71 -100.52 -31.36
N ARG A 92 -7.05 -101.17 -30.38
CA ARG A 92 -6.77 -100.60 -29.07
C ARG A 92 -5.75 -99.46 -29.18
N GLU A 93 -4.68 -99.66 -29.95
CA GLU A 93 -3.65 -98.64 -30.18
C GLU A 93 -4.23 -97.41 -30.88
N THR A 94 -5.05 -97.56 -31.92
CA THR A 94 -5.70 -96.42 -32.60
C THR A 94 -6.58 -95.64 -31.63
N SER A 95 -7.46 -96.31 -30.89
CA SER A 95 -8.40 -95.62 -30.00
C SER A 95 -7.71 -94.96 -28.79
N LEU A 96 -6.61 -95.55 -28.29
CA LEU A 96 -5.78 -94.92 -27.26
C LEU A 96 -5.01 -93.72 -27.81
N ASN A 97 -4.49 -93.81 -29.04
CA ASN A 97 -3.82 -92.69 -29.69
C ASN A 97 -4.76 -91.50 -29.89
N ASP A 98 -5.99 -91.74 -30.33
CA ASP A 98 -7.00 -90.68 -30.48
C ASP A 98 -7.33 -90.01 -29.14
N LEU A 99 -7.48 -90.81 -28.08
CA LEU A 99 -7.71 -90.29 -26.72
C LEU A 99 -6.53 -89.43 -26.23
N TYR A 100 -5.29 -89.88 -26.46
CA TYR A 100 -4.10 -89.12 -26.08
C TYR A 100 -3.93 -87.85 -26.92
N ALA A 101 -4.25 -87.90 -28.22
CA ALA A 101 -4.23 -86.74 -29.09
C ALA A 101 -5.24 -85.67 -28.64
N GLN A 102 -6.50 -86.06 -28.39
CA GLN A 102 -7.53 -85.15 -27.89
C GLN A 102 -7.16 -84.53 -26.53
N TYR A 103 -6.64 -85.34 -25.61
CA TYR A 103 -6.14 -84.81 -24.33
C TYR A 103 -5.02 -83.79 -24.54
N GLY A 104 -4.07 -84.08 -25.43
CA GLY A 104 -2.98 -83.16 -25.77
C GLY A 104 -3.49 -81.84 -26.37
N GLU A 105 -4.45 -81.90 -27.29
CA GLU A 105 -5.08 -80.72 -27.89
C GLU A 105 -5.81 -79.87 -26.84
N ASN A 106 -6.60 -80.49 -25.97
CA ASN A 106 -7.34 -79.79 -24.90
C ASN A 106 -6.39 -79.10 -23.92
N VAL A 107 -5.34 -79.79 -23.46
CA VAL A 107 -4.33 -79.22 -22.56
C VAL A 107 -3.58 -78.06 -23.24
N ASN A 108 -3.22 -78.21 -24.51
CA ASN A 108 -2.58 -77.14 -25.27
C ASN A 108 -3.49 -75.91 -25.40
N LYS A 109 -4.79 -76.11 -25.63
CA LYS A 109 -5.77 -75.03 -25.66
C LYS A 109 -5.87 -74.33 -24.31
N ILE A 110 -6.01 -75.07 -23.21
CA ILE A 110 -6.07 -74.51 -21.85
C ILE A 110 -4.83 -73.67 -21.54
N ASN A 111 -3.63 -74.18 -21.87
CA ASN A 111 -2.39 -73.46 -21.65
C ASN A 111 -2.26 -72.21 -22.53
N THR A 112 -2.74 -72.27 -23.77
CA THR A 112 -2.78 -71.12 -24.68
C THR A 112 -3.70 -70.03 -24.15
N ASP A 113 -4.92 -70.40 -23.73
CA ASP A 113 -5.91 -69.49 -23.15
C ASP A 113 -5.37 -68.84 -21.86
N ARG A 114 -4.74 -69.63 -20.97
CA ARG A 114 -4.08 -69.13 -19.76
C ARG A 114 -2.99 -68.11 -20.10
N ASN A 115 -2.08 -68.45 -21.00
CA ASN A 115 -0.95 -67.60 -21.35
C ASN A 115 -1.40 -66.31 -22.06
N GLN A 116 -2.52 -66.35 -22.80
CA GLN A 116 -3.14 -65.15 -23.36
C GLN A 116 -3.72 -64.28 -22.26
N GLY A 117 -4.54 -64.85 -21.36
CA GLY A 117 -5.14 -64.11 -20.25
C GLY A 117 -4.11 -63.46 -19.32
N LEU A 118 -2.99 -64.14 -19.03
CA LEU A 118 -1.90 -63.57 -18.24
C LEU A 118 -1.24 -62.37 -18.95
N ARG A 119 -0.96 -62.50 -20.26
CA ARG A 119 -0.39 -61.40 -21.07
C ARG A 119 -1.33 -60.21 -21.16
N ASP A 120 -2.63 -60.45 -21.31
CA ASP A 120 -3.63 -59.37 -21.34
C ASP A 120 -3.66 -58.61 -20.01
N ILE A 121 -3.56 -59.31 -18.89
CA ILE A 121 -3.48 -58.66 -17.57
C ILE A 121 -2.15 -57.90 -17.40
N ASP A 122 -1.03 -58.43 -17.88
CA ASP A 122 0.25 -57.72 -17.86
C ASP A 122 0.19 -56.40 -18.67
N ASN A 123 -0.46 -56.43 -19.83
CA ASN A 123 -0.70 -55.23 -20.63
C ASN A 123 -1.60 -54.23 -19.86
N GLN A 124 -2.68 -54.71 -19.24
CA GLN A 124 -3.54 -53.86 -18.41
C GLN A 124 -2.79 -53.22 -17.23
N ILE A 125 -1.87 -53.95 -16.59
CA ILE A 125 -1.01 -53.42 -15.53
C ILE A 125 -0.11 -52.30 -16.07
N SER A 126 0.51 -52.52 -17.24
CA SER A 126 1.33 -51.50 -17.90
C SER A 126 0.52 -50.25 -18.23
N ASP A 127 -0.66 -50.41 -18.83
CA ASP A 127 -1.56 -49.30 -19.19
C ASP A 127 -2.05 -48.54 -17.96
N THR A 128 -2.38 -49.26 -16.88
CA THR A 128 -2.80 -48.68 -15.60
C THR A 128 -1.68 -47.82 -14.99
N ASN A 129 -0.45 -48.30 -15.00
CA ASN A 129 0.71 -47.53 -14.52
C ASN A 129 1.01 -46.31 -15.40
N LEU A 130 0.89 -46.44 -16.73
CA LEU A 130 1.07 -45.33 -17.66
C LEU A 130 0.01 -44.24 -17.44
N ALA A 131 -1.25 -44.63 -17.24
CA ALA A 131 -2.33 -43.71 -16.92
C ALA A 131 -2.09 -43.00 -15.59
N TYR A 132 -1.62 -43.71 -14.56
CA TYR A 132 -1.22 -43.11 -13.29
C TYR A 132 -0.13 -42.05 -13.45
N GLU A 133 0.98 -42.37 -14.13
CA GLU A 133 2.07 -41.42 -14.33
C GLU A 133 1.64 -40.20 -15.17
N THR A 134 0.79 -40.42 -16.18
CA THR A 134 0.21 -39.33 -16.98
C THR A 134 -0.64 -38.39 -16.11
N ASN A 135 -1.55 -38.95 -15.30
CA ASN A 135 -2.43 -38.19 -14.41
C ASN A 135 -1.65 -37.47 -13.31
N LYS A 136 -0.63 -38.11 -12.75
CA LYS A 136 0.29 -37.53 -11.76
C LYS A 136 1.05 -36.33 -12.33
N ASN A 137 1.64 -36.46 -13.51
CA ASN A 137 2.37 -35.36 -14.16
C ASN A 137 1.44 -34.19 -14.51
N THR A 138 0.22 -34.49 -14.94
CA THR A 138 -0.82 -33.49 -15.20
C THR A 138 -1.18 -32.75 -13.92
N ALA A 139 -1.46 -33.47 -12.83
CA ALA A 139 -1.77 -32.88 -11.53
C ALA A 139 -0.62 -32.02 -10.99
N LEU A 140 0.63 -32.48 -11.08
CA LEU A 140 1.81 -31.70 -10.68
C LEU A 140 1.92 -30.39 -11.47
N SER A 141 1.71 -30.45 -12.78
CA SER A 141 1.79 -29.27 -13.66
C SER A 141 0.68 -28.25 -13.39
N GLU A 142 -0.56 -28.73 -13.23
CA GLU A 142 -1.71 -27.89 -12.89
C GLU A 142 -1.53 -27.19 -11.53
N GLU A 143 -1.10 -27.93 -10.50
CA GLU A 143 -0.90 -27.37 -9.17
C GLU A 143 0.31 -26.43 -9.12
N ALA A 144 1.39 -26.73 -9.85
CA ALA A 144 2.52 -25.81 -9.98
C ALA A 144 2.11 -24.48 -10.62
N LEU A 145 1.28 -24.50 -11.66
CA LEU A 145 0.75 -23.29 -12.29
C LEU A 145 -0.12 -22.49 -11.32
N LYS A 146 -1.03 -23.15 -10.58
CA LYS A 146 -1.87 -22.49 -9.56
C LYS A 146 -1.03 -21.84 -8.48
N ARG A 147 -0.01 -22.54 -7.95
CA ARG A 147 0.92 -21.97 -6.96
C ARG A 147 1.66 -20.76 -7.50
N LEU A 148 2.13 -20.81 -8.74
CA LEU A 148 2.82 -19.68 -9.37
C LEU A 148 1.88 -18.47 -9.52
N GLN A 149 0.64 -18.67 -9.98
CA GLN A 149 -0.35 -17.61 -10.10
C GLN A 149 -0.70 -17.00 -8.73
N LEU A 150 -0.84 -17.83 -7.71
CA LEU A 150 -1.08 -17.39 -6.34
C LEU A 150 0.10 -16.57 -5.82
N GLN A 151 1.34 -17.04 -6.01
CA GLN A 151 2.55 -16.31 -5.63
C GLN A 151 2.63 -14.95 -6.34
N GLN A 152 2.34 -14.90 -7.65
CA GLN A 152 2.30 -13.65 -8.40
C GLN A 152 1.26 -12.66 -7.86
N SER A 153 0.08 -13.14 -7.48
CA SER A 153 -0.96 -12.32 -6.85
C SER A 153 -0.51 -11.76 -5.50
N ILE A 154 0.10 -12.59 -4.66
CA ILE A 154 0.66 -12.19 -3.35
C ILE A 154 1.75 -11.13 -3.55
N ASP A 155 2.66 -11.34 -4.50
CA ASP A 155 3.75 -10.41 -4.79
C ASP A 155 3.23 -9.08 -5.35
N ALA A 156 2.20 -9.10 -6.20
CA ALA A 156 1.56 -7.89 -6.69
C ALA A 156 0.92 -7.07 -5.56
N GLN A 157 0.21 -7.73 -4.63
CA GLN A 157 -0.37 -7.07 -3.46
C GLN A 157 0.71 -6.53 -2.51
N ALA A 158 1.79 -7.28 -2.31
CA ALA A 158 2.92 -6.84 -1.50
C ALA A 158 3.60 -5.61 -2.12
N LEU A 159 3.73 -5.56 -3.46
CA LEU A 159 4.28 -4.41 -4.18
C LEU A 159 3.39 -3.18 -4.08
N ASP A 160 2.07 -3.33 -4.24
CA ASP A 160 1.13 -2.23 -4.03
C ASP A 160 1.22 -1.68 -2.59
N ARG A 161 1.26 -2.60 -1.60
CA ARG A 161 1.44 -2.22 -0.20
C ARG A 161 2.75 -1.49 0.05
N TYR A 162 3.85 -1.94 -0.57
CA TYR A 162 5.14 -1.27 -0.52
C TYR A 162 5.02 0.18 -1.01
N ASN A 163 4.51 0.38 -2.23
CA ASN A 163 4.43 1.69 -2.86
C ASN A 163 3.55 2.65 -2.04
N ASN A 164 2.41 2.18 -1.55
CA ASN A 164 1.51 2.98 -0.71
C ASN A 164 2.18 3.37 0.61
N ALA A 165 2.84 2.43 1.29
CA ALA A 165 3.54 2.70 2.55
C ALA A 165 4.73 3.65 2.37
N TYR A 166 5.47 3.51 1.27
CA TYR A 166 6.58 4.39 0.94
C TYR A 166 6.11 5.83 0.71
N ASN A 167 5.11 6.01 -0.15
CA ASN A 167 4.56 7.33 -0.48
C ASN A 167 3.99 8.01 0.76
N TRP A 168 3.25 7.27 1.59
CA TRP A 168 2.74 7.78 2.86
C TRP A 168 3.87 8.26 3.78
N PHE A 169 4.93 7.46 3.95
CA PHE A 169 6.06 7.83 4.81
C PHE A 169 6.75 9.10 4.34
N VAL A 170 7.00 9.21 3.02
CA VAL A 170 7.64 10.40 2.44
C VAL A 170 6.78 11.65 2.63
N GLN A 171 5.47 11.55 2.38
CA GLN A 171 4.55 12.66 2.60
C GLN A 171 4.49 13.08 4.07
N GLU A 172 4.46 12.11 4.98
CA GLU A 172 4.41 12.41 6.41
C GLU A 172 5.70 13.07 6.91
N GLU A 173 6.87 12.66 6.42
CA GLU A 173 8.14 13.33 6.74
C GLU A 173 8.19 14.76 6.18
N ALA A 174 7.75 14.97 4.94
CA ALA A 174 7.67 16.31 4.35
C ALA A 174 6.72 17.22 5.15
N ARG A 175 5.57 16.69 5.58
CA ARG A 175 4.60 17.41 6.42
C ARG A 175 5.21 17.81 7.77
N LYS A 176 5.93 16.91 8.43
CA LYS A 176 6.64 17.21 9.69
C LYS A 176 7.69 18.29 9.50
N GLN A 177 8.42 18.26 8.39
CA GLN A 177 9.45 19.25 8.10
C GLN A 177 8.84 20.64 7.84
N ALA A 178 7.77 20.71 7.04
CA ALA A 178 7.03 21.95 6.82
C ALA A 178 6.47 22.54 8.13
N LEU A 179 5.98 21.69 9.04
CA LEU A 179 5.51 22.13 10.35
C LEU A 179 6.63 22.76 11.18
N LYS A 180 7.82 22.14 11.21
CA LYS A 180 8.99 22.70 11.92
C LYS A 180 9.42 24.04 11.33
N GLU A 181 9.42 24.19 10.01
CA GLU A 181 9.75 25.45 9.34
C GLU A 181 8.74 26.54 9.65
N TYR A 182 7.44 26.20 9.67
CA TYR A 182 6.37 27.11 10.07
C TYR A 182 6.51 27.57 11.53
N GLU A 183 6.78 26.65 12.46
CA GLU A 183 7.04 26.97 13.87
C GLU A 183 8.27 27.88 14.04
N ALA A 184 9.34 27.62 13.29
CA ALA A 184 10.54 28.45 13.30
C ALA A 184 10.27 29.87 12.76
N ALA A 185 9.48 30.00 11.69
CA ALA A 185 9.09 31.29 11.12
C ALA A 185 8.22 32.10 12.10
N GLN A 186 7.26 31.46 12.78
CA GLN A 186 6.49 32.13 13.84
C GLN A 186 7.38 32.63 14.97
N ALA A 187 8.34 31.82 15.42
CA ALA A 187 9.28 32.21 16.46
C ALA A 187 10.22 33.36 16.03
N GLN A 188 10.48 33.52 14.73
CA GLN A 188 11.22 34.67 14.20
C GLN A 188 10.37 35.94 14.18
N ILE A 189 9.13 35.85 13.68
CA ILE A 189 8.18 36.96 13.67
C ILE A 189 7.96 37.50 15.10
N GLU A 190 7.78 36.61 16.07
CA GLU A 190 7.64 37.00 17.48
C GLU A 190 8.90 37.71 17.99
N ARG A 191 10.10 37.20 17.67
CA ARG A 191 11.36 37.86 18.03
C ARG A 191 11.51 39.24 17.42
N GLU A 192 11.19 39.40 16.14
CA GLU A 192 11.24 40.70 15.45
C GLU A 192 10.26 41.70 16.06
N TYR A 193 9.05 41.24 16.39
CA TYR A 193 8.05 42.06 17.07
C TYR A 193 8.53 42.55 18.44
N GLN A 194 9.13 41.68 19.25
CA GLN A 194 9.71 42.07 20.55
C GLN A 194 10.84 43.08 20.38
N LEU A 195 11.74 42.86 19.41
CA LEU A 195 12.85 43.78 19.12
C LEU A 195 12.33 45.17 18.70
N GLN A 196 11.29 45.23 17.87
CA GLN A 196 10.67 46.49 17.44
C GLN A 196 10.04 47.23 18.64
N LYS A 197 9.40 46.49 19.54
CA LYS A 197 8.81 47.04 20.77
C LYS A 197 9.89 47.62 21.70
N GLU A 198 11.02 46.94 21.85
CA GLU A 198 12.18 47.43 22.60
C GLU A 198 12.77 48.71 21.97
N GLN A 199 12.93 48.75 20.65
CA GLN A 199 13.41 49.94 19.95
C GLN A 199 12.48 51.14 20.14
N LEU A 200 11.17 50.94 20.04
CA LEU A 200 10.17 51.99 20.31
C LEU A 200 10.21 52.48 21.76
N ALA A 201 10.40 51.57 22.72
CA ALA A 201 10.55 51.93 24.13
C ALA A 201 11.81 52.79 24.35
N PHE A 202 12.95 52.35 23.80
CA PHE A 202 14.21 53.10 23.86
C PHE A 202 14.08 54.48 23.21
N GLN A 203 13.46 54.59 22.04
CA GLN A 203 13.25 55.87 21.36
C GLN A 203 12.40 56.83 22.20
N ARG A 204 11.33 56.33 22.83
CA ARG A 204 10.49 57.12 23.73
C ARG A 204 11.27 57.61 24.95
N GLU A 205 12.08 56.74 25.55
CA GLU A 205 12.92 57.10 26.70
C GLU A 205 13.94 58.18 26.32
N TYR A 206 14.62 58.02 25.18
CA TYR A 206 15.55 59.01 24.65
C TYR A 206 14.89 60.38 24.39
N GLN A 207 13.70 60.41 23.79
CA GLN A 207 12.93 61.65 23.61
C GLN A 207 12.54 62.30 24.93
N GLN A 208 12.13 61.52 25.93
CA GLN A 208 11.82 62.05 27.27
C GLN A 208 13.06 62.67 27.93
N GLN A 209 14.23 62.04 27.78
CA GLN A 209 15.49 62.59 28.28
C GLN A 209 15.85 63.91 27.56
N GLN A 210 15.68 63.99 26.24
CA GLN A 210 15.90 65.23 25.49
C GLN A 210 14.97 66.36 25.96
N LEU A 211 13.67 66.08 26.11
CA LEU A 211 12.71 67.06 26.61
C LEU A 211 13.03 67.49 28.05
N ALA A 212 13.50 66.59 28.90
CA ALA A 212 13.95 66.92 30.25
C ALA A 212 15.18 67.83 30.22
N TYR A 213 16.15 67.54 29.36
CA TYR A 213 17.33 68.37 29.16
C TYR A 213 16.98 69.76 28.62
N GLU A 214 16.11 69.86 27.61
CA GLU A 214 15.63 71.15 27.08
C GLU A 214 14.89 71.97 28.13
N LYS A 215 14.02 71.35 28.93
CA LYS A 215 13.35 72.02 30.06
C LYS A 215 14.36 72.59 31.05
N LEU A 216 15.40 71.82 31.37
CA LEU A 216 16.44 72.23 32.32
C LEU A 216 17.27 73.39 31.76
N LYS A 217 17.60 73.36 30.47
CA LYS A 217 18.25 74.46 29.76
C LYS A 217 17.39 75.72 29.73
N TRP A 218 16.11 75.59 29.39
CA TRP A 218 15.16 76.70 29.38
C TRP A 218 14.99 77.33 30.77
N GLN A 219 14.94 76.51 31.82
CA GLN A 219 14.93 77.00 33.21
C GLN A 219 16.20 77.79 33.56
N GLN A 220 17.39 77.32 33.15
CA GLN A 220 18.63 78.05 33.35
C GLN A 220 18.65 79.39 32.60
N GLU A 221 18.22 79.40 31.33
CA GLU A 221 18.12 80.63 30.52
C GLU A 221 17.12 81.62 31.12
N TYR A 222 15.97 81.13 31.60
CA TYR A 222 14.98 81.95 32.29
C TYR A 222 15.51 82.57 33.59
N GLU A 223 16.23 81.80 34.41
CA GLU A 223 16.90 82.34 35.61
C GLU A 223 17.96 83.39 35.29
N LEU A 224 18.77 83.17 34.25
CA LEU A 224 19.76 84.14 33.78
C LEU A 224 19.10 85.44 33.29
N SER A 225 18.02 85.32 32.52
CA SER A 225 17.26 86.48 32.03
C SER A 225 16.63 87.27 33.18
N LYS A 226 16.14 86.59 34.22
CA LYS A 226 15.61 87.25 35.42
C LYS A 226 16.69 88.06 36.15
N LYS A 227 17.88 87.49 36.33
CA LYS A 227 19.03 88.21 36.91
C LYS A 227 19.47 89.41 36.05
N GLN A 228 19.41 89.31 34.73
CA GLN A 228 19.70 90.43 33.82
C GLN A 228 18.69 91.57 33.95
N ALA A 229 17.40 91.25 34.03
CA ALA A 229 16.33 92.24 34.23
C ALA A 229 16.43 92.95 35.58
N GLU A 230 16.86 92.25 36.64
CA GLU A 230 17.14 92.87 37.95
C GLU A 230 18.35 93.82 37.89
N SER A 231 19.30 93.65 36.96
CA SER A 231 20.42 94.59 36.77
C SER A 231 20.04 95.87 36.00
N TYR A 232 19.03 95.83 35.13
CA TYR A 232 18.57 97.00 34.36
C TYR A 232 17.57 97.89 35.11
N SER A 233 17.05 97.44 36.26
CA SER A 233 16.08 98.22 37.05
C SER A 233 16.70 99.32 37.93
N TYR A 234 18.03 99.51 37.90
CA TYR A 234 18.70 100.58 38.65
C TYR A 234 19.11 101.82 37.81
N ASP A 235 19.01 101.78 36.47
CA ASP A 235 19.57 102.84 35.60
C ASP A 235 18.52 103.68 34.81
N LEU A 236 17.22 103.52 35.04
CA LEU A 236 16.17 104.25 34.31
C LEU A 236 15.34 105.21 35.19
N ILE A 237 16.03 105.96 36.03
CA ILE A 237 15.59 107.24 36.62
C ILE A 237 16.50 108.31 35.97
N ASP A 238 15.94 109.29 35.23
CA ASP A 238 16.52 110.64 34.93
C ASP A 238 16.44 111.23 33.50
N SER A 239 15.65 110.72 32.55
CA SER A 239 15.32 111.58 31.39
C SER A 239 13.96 111.32 30.78
N ILE A 240 13.04 112.27 30.97
CA ILE A 240 12.18 112.91 29.96
C ILE A 240 11.13 113.73 30.72
N GLN A 241 11.54 114.93 31.14
CA GLN A 241 10.66 116.06 31.47
C GLN A 241 10.46 116.90 30.19
N ASN A 242 9.27 117.49 30.05
CA ASN A 242 8.84 118.51 29.08
C ASN A 242 8.25 118.03 27.73
N ASN A 243 6.97 117.64 27.75
CA ASN A 243 5.94 118.48 27.13
C ASN A 243 4.56 118.28 27.79
N GLN A 244 4.19 119.26 28.61
CA GLN A 244 2.83 119.60 29.09
C GLN A 244 2.06 120.23 27.92
N GLN A 245 0.77 120.07 27.60
CA GLN A 245 -0.53 119.87 28.28
C GLN A 245 -1.51 119.45 27.15
N LYS A 246 -2.66 118.77 27.27
CA LYS A 246 -3.63 118.48 28.34
C LYS A 246 -4.53 117.35 27.78
N THR A 247 -4.55 116.12 28.33
CA THR A 247 -5.55 115.57 29.29
C THR A 247 -7.01 115.82 28.86
N GLN A 248 -7.86 114.82 28.59
CA GLN A 248 -8.34 113.75 29.50
C GLN A 248 -8.70 112.47 28.70
N ASN A 249 -8.14 111.30 29.04
CA ASN A 249 -8.73 110.25 29.90
C ASN A 249 -10.03 109.66 29.30
N THR A 250 -10.18 108.36 29.00
CA THR A 250 -9.77 107.16 29.75
C THR A 250 -9.80 105.89 28.88
N SER A 251 -9.17 104.83 29.41
CA SER A 251 -9.32 103.38 29.13
C SER A 251 -8.46 102.76 28.03
N ASN A 252 -7.22 102.44 28.41
CA ASN A 252 -6.51 101.25 27.97
C ASN A 252 -7.34 99.98 28.25
N PHE A 253 -7.53 99.12 27.25
CA PHE A 253 -7.27 97.67 27.31
C PHE A 253 -7.62 97.08 25.93
N SER A 254 -6.64 97.01 25.02
CA SER A 254 -6.77 96.23 23.79
C SER A 254 -5.38 95.80 23.34
N ASN A 255 -4.95 94.61 23.74
CA ASN A 255 -4.10 93.72 22.94
C ASN A 255 -3.77 92.45 23.73
N ALA A 256 -4.75 91.55 23.80
CA ALA A 256 -4.54 90.14 24.11
C ALA A 256 -5.63 89.34 23.38
N SER A 257 -5.60 89.36 22.04
CA SER A 257 -6.49 88.54 21.19
C SER A 257 -6.07 88.57 19.70
N ALA A 258 -4.76 88.47 19.42
CA ALA A 258 -4.26 88.41 18.04
C ALA A 258 -3.40 87.18 17.71
N LEU A 259 -3.52 86.09 18.48
CA LEU A 259 -2.78 84.84 18.23
C LEU A 259 -3.64 83.57 18.37
N GLN A 260 -4.95 83.67 18.10
CA GLN A 260 -5.82 82.49 18.14
C GLN A 260 -6.93 82.57 17.08
N SER A 261 -6.56 82.23 15.83
CA SER A 261 -7.39 81.55 14.82
C SER A 261 -6.80 81.69 13.40
N LYS A 262 -5.62 81.09 13.19
CA LYS A 262 -5.16 80.66 11.85
C LYS A 262 -4.80 79.17 11.83
N LEU A 263 -5.57 78.36 12.56
CA LEU A 263 -5.57 76.90 12.45
C LEU A 263 -6.98 76.42 12.09
N SER A 264 -7.36 76.60 10.82
CA SER A 264 -8.43 75.82 10.19
C SER A 264 -8.50 76.20 8.71
N LYS A 265 -7.58 75.62 7.92
CA LYS A 265 -7.71 75.30 6.49
C LYS A 265 -6.38 74.73 5.96
N SER A 266 -5.90 73.67 6.60
CA SER A 266 -5.03 72.70 5.92
C SER A 266 -5.84 71.42 5.78
N LYS A 267 -6.34 71.20 4.56
CA LYS A 267 -6.85 69.88 4.14
C LYS A 267 -5.80 68.84 4.55
N PRO A 268 -6.15 67.75 5.24
CA PRO A 268 -5.20 66.65 5.36
C PRO A 268 -4.90 66.17 3.95
N THR A 269 -3.66 66.35 3.53
CA THR A 269 -3.09 65.66 2.38
C THR A 269 -3.39 64.18 2.61
N GLN A 270 -4.23 63.59 1.76
CA GLN A 270 -4.34 62.14 1.66
C GLN A 270 -2.95 61.62 1.28
N TYR A 271 -2.15 61.30 2.29
CA TYR A 271 -1.17 60.25 2.12
C TYR A 271 -1.98 58.99 1.87
N GLY A 272 -1.92 58.49 0.63
CA GLY A 272 -2.47 57.21 0.27
C GLY A 272 -1.81 56.12 1.12
N SER A 273 -2.37 55.83 2.29
CA SER A 273 -2.21 54.54 2.92
C SER A 273 -3.15 53.57 2.19
N THR A 274 -2.80 53.26 0.94
CA THR A 274 -3.22 51.98 0.39
C THR A 274 -2.67 50.94 1.34
N ASN A 275 -3.61 50.34 2.05
CA ASN A 275 -3.50 49.45 3.18
C ASN A 275 -2.67 48.22 2.79
N SER A 276 -1.34 48.36 2.77
CA SER A 276 -0.39 47.37 2.27
C SER A 276 -0.53 46.02 3.00
N ALA A 277 -0.88 46.06 4.29
CA ALA A 277 -1.20 44.86 5.08
C ALA A 277 -2.49 44.16 4.63
N TYR A 278 -3.52 44.91 4.22
CA TYR A 278 -4.75 44.33 3.65
C TYR A 278 -4.50 43.78 2.24
N THR A 279 -3.73 44.48 1.41
CA THR A 279 -3.39 43.99 0.05
C THR A 279 -2.51 42.74 0.11
N MET A 280 -1.55 42.67 1.05
CA MET A 280 -0.73 41.47 1.27
C MET A 280 -1.55 40.29 1.81
N LYS A 281 -2.42 40.51 2.81
CA LYS A 281 -3.31 39.44 3.32
C LYS A 281 -4.31 38.96 2.27
N TYR A 282 -4.85 39.86 1.46
CA TYR A 282 -5.75 39.53 0.37
C TYR A 282 -5.04 38.69 -0.71
N ASN A 283 -3.83 39.07 -1.10
CA ASN A 283 -3.05 38.31 -2.10
C ASN A 283 -2.59 36.94 -1.56
N ALA A 284 -2.17 36.85 -0.30
CA ALA A 284 -1.82 35.57 0.33
C ALA A 284 -3.04 34.63 0.44
N TRP A 285 -4.21 35.18 0.74
CA TRP A 285 -5.46 34.41 0.76
C TRP A 285 -5.83 33.90 -0.65
N LYS A 286 -5.67 34.73 -1.68
CA LYS A 286 -5.92 34.34 -3.09
C LYS A 286 -5.02 33.18 -3.53
N GLU A 287 -3.73 33.22 -3.21
CA GLU A 287 -2.78 32.17 -3.60
C GLU A 287 -3.02 30.87 -2.81
N ASN A 288 -3.34 30.95 -1.52
CA ASN A 288 -3.73 29.77 -0.74
C ASN A 288 -5.04 29.14 -1.26
N ALA A 289 -6.02 29.96 -1.66
CA ALA A 289 -7.27 29.46 -2.23
C ALA A 289 -7.05 28.72 -3.57
N LYS A 290 -6.14 29.22 -4.43
CA LYS A 290 -5.76 28.53 -5.68
C LYS A 290 -5.08 27.20 -5.43
N LEU A 291 -4.14 27.14 -4.46
CA LEU A 291 -3.45 25.90 -4.10
C LEU A 291 -4.42 24.83 -3.58
N SER A 292 -5.32 25.21 -2.66
CA SER A 292 -6.32 24.28 -2.13
C SER A 292 -7.30 23.76 -3.20
N LEU A 293 -7.67 24.59 -4.19
CA LEU A 293 -8.53 24.17 -5.29
C LEU A 293 -7.80 23.23 -6.26
N GLN A 294 -6.50 23.43 -6.49
CA GLN A 294 -5.70 22.51 -7.29
C GLN A 294 -5.50 21.16 -6.61
N ASP A 295 -5.33 21.14 -5.29
CA ASP A 295 -5.19 19.89 -4.54
C ASP A 295 -6.53 19.12 -4.46
N ALA A 296 -7.65 19.83 -4.32
CA ALA A 296 -8.99 19.24 -4.41
C ALA A 296 -9.32 18.68 -5.81
N LEU A 297 -8.81 19.32 -6.88
CA LEU A 297 -8.93 18.81 -8.25
C LEU A 297 -8.07 17.55 -8.45
N LYS A 298 -6.82 17.55 -7.97
CA LYS A 298 -5.91 16.39 -8.06
C LYS A 298 -6.39 15.19 -7.24
N SER A 299 -7.09 15.44 -6.13
CA SER A 299 -7.70 14.40 -5.30
C SER A 299 -9.05 13.90 -5.86
N GLY A 300 -9.56 14.49 -6.94
CA GLY A 300 -10.82 14.11 -7.57
C GLY A 300 -12.08 14.53 -6.80
N GLN A 301 -11.95 15.39 -5.79
CA GLN A 301 -13.07 15.85 -4.96
C GLN A 301 -13.94 16.90 -5.67
N ILE A 302 -13.37 17.59 -6.67
CA ILE A 302 -14.06 18.58 -7.51
C ILE A 302 -13.63 18.40 -8.97
N THR A 303 -14.47 18.85 -9.90
CA THR A 303 -14.17 18.81 -11.34
C THR A 303 -13.55 20.13 -11.81
N GLU A 304 -12.95 20.13 -13.01
CA GLU A 304 -12.45 21.36 -13.64
C GLU A 304 -13.54 22.42 -13.86
N SER A 305 -14.80 21.99 -14.04
CA SER A 305 -15.95 22.88 -14.17
C SER A 305 -16.25 23.61 -12.86
N ASP A 306 -16.10 22.93 -11.73
CA ASP A 306 -16.29 23.50 -10.39
C ASP A 306 -15.20 24.52 -10.09
N VAL A 307 -13.95 24.21 -10.41
CA VAL A 307 -12.80 25.13 -10.25
C VAL A 307 -13.02 26.42 -11.04
N LYS A 308 -13.47 26.33 -12.31
CA LYS A 308 -13.77 27.52 -13.14
C LYS A 308 -14.90 28.37 -12.56
N THR A 309 -15.94 27.73 -12.02
CA THR A 309 -17.06 28.44 -11.39
C THR A 309 -16.63 29.15 -10.11
N ILE A 310 -15.81 28.49 -9.30
CA ILE A 310 -15.28 29.05 -8.05
C ILE A 310 -14.35 30.23 -8.33
N TYR A 311 -13.43 30.13 -9.30
CA TYR A 311 -12.57 31.26 -9.67
C TYR A 311 -13.36 32.47 -10.16
N LYS A 312 -14.39 32.24 -10.99
CA LYS A 312 -15.27 33.31 -11.45
C LYS A 312 -16.01 34.00 -10.30
N ASN A 313 -16.51 33.24 -9.33
CA ASN A 313 -17.24 33.78 -8.18
C ASN A 313 -16.34 34.48 -7.15
N LEU A 314 -15.05 34.10 -7.08
CA LEU A 314 -14.08 34.68 -6.16
C LEU A 314 -13.24 35.82 -6.78
N GLY A 315 -13.43 36.13 -8.07
CA GLY A 315 -12.66 37.16 -8.78
C GLY A 315 -11.16 36.84 -8.85
N LEU A 316 -10.85 35.57 -9.14
CA LEU A 316 -9.51 35.00 -9.22
C LEU A 316 -9.02 34.81 -10.65
#